data_AF-A0A4U7KUZ1-F1
#
_entry.id   AF-A0A4U7KUZ1-F1
#
_cell.length_a   1.000
_cell.length_b   1.000
_cell.length_c   1.000
_cell.angle_alpha   90.00
_cell.angle_beta   90.00
_cell.angle_gamma   90.00
#
_symmetry.space_group_name_H-M   'P 1'
#
loop_
_entity.id
_entity.type
_entity.pdbx_description
1 polymer ?
#
loop_
_entity_poly.entity_id
_entity_poly.type
_entity_poly.pdbx_seq_one_letter_code
_entity_poly.pdbx_strand_id
1 'polypeptide(L)'
;MKSSTILLTITLLALLSTVLSAPLPSSSVVLKLSDGRTSKCDLPYQPSREKVDLVSSKLVASSKIACPASHEHPSGGKTVQCEQSQLAATDEANDMLHGACDDHQGVHSVA
;
A
#
# COMPACT_ATOMS: atom_id res chain seq x y z
N MET A 1 -63.36 39.12 -3.47
CA MET A 1 -63.08 37.70 -3.77
C MET A 1 -61.97 37.65 -4.80
N LYS A 2 -60.73 37.33 -4.40
CA LYS A 2 -59.59 37.15 -5.31
C LYS A 2 -58.86 35.87 -4.92
N SER A 3 -58.66 35.05 -5.94
CA SER A 3 -58.31 33.63 -5.90
C SER A 3 -56.98 33.31 -5.23
N SER A 4 -56.97 32.16 -4.55
CA SER A 4 -55.78 31.38 -4.25
C SER A 4 -55.06 30.95 -5.53
N THR A 5 -53.73 31.09 -5.54
CA THR A 5 -52.88 30.26 -6.41
C THR A 5 -51.64 29.85 -5.62
N ILE A 6 -51.63 28.59 -5.21
CA ILE A 6 -50.51 27.88 -4.61
C ILE A 6 -49.51 27.58 -5.73
N LEU A 7 -48.24 27.95 -5.56
CA LEU A 7 -47.14 27.47 -6.41
C LEU A 7 -46.11 26.77 -5.52
N LEU A 8 -46.21 25.44 -5.53
CA LEU A 8 -45.15 24.49 -5.21
C LEU A 8 -44.01 24.61 -6.23
N THR A 9 -42.87 23.98 -5.92
CA THR A 9 -41.63 23.78 -6.72
C THR A 9 -40.55 24.84 -6.42
N ILE A 10 -39.28 24.55 -6.13
CA ILE A 10 -38.42 23.41 -6.52
C ILE A 10 -37.43 23.11 -5.37
N THR A 11 -37.52 21.88 -4.86
CA THR A 11 -36.43 21.17 -4.17
C THR A 11 -35.35 20.79 -5.18
N LEU A 12 -34.15 21.39 -5.13
CA LEU A 12 -32.90 20.76 -5.60
C LEU A 12 -31.73 21.69 -5.29
N LEU A 13 -30.85 21.31 -4.36
CA LEU A 13 -29.39 21.42 -4.49
C LEU A 13 -28.72 20.79 -3.25
N ALA A 14 -29.03 19.53 -2.99
CA ALA A 14 -28.15 18.66 -2.22
C ALA A 14 -27.33 17.82 -3.20
N LEU A 15 -26.60 18.48 -4.11
CA LEU A 15 -25.47 17.84 -4.78
C LEU A 15 -24.31 17.88 -3.79
N LEU A 16 -24.42 16.99 -2.80
CA LEU A 16 -23.30 16.62 -1.95
C LEU A 16 -22.13 16.31 -2.87
N SER A 17 -21.08 17.08 -2.68
CA SER A 17 -19.76 16.88 -3.25
C SER A 17 -19.20 15.57 -2.72
N THR A 18 -19.67 14.43 -3.22
CA THR A 18 -18.96 13.16 -3.07
C THR A 18 -17.80 13.18 -4.06
N VAL A 19 -16.79 13.99 -3.75
CA VAL A 19 -15.45 13.77 -4.28
C VAL A 19 -15.02 12.44 -3.66
N LEU A 20 -15.33 11.35 -4.36
CA LEU A 20 -14.82 10.03 -4.03
C LEU A 20 -13.33 10.12 -4.28
N SER A 21 -12.55 10.48 -3.24
CA SER A 21 -11.10 10.41 -3.28
C SER A 21 -10.74 8.96 -3.59
N ALA A 22 -10.46 8.68 -4.86
CA ALA A 22 -9.96 7.38 -5.26
C ALA A 22 -8.72 7.08 -4.41
N PRO A 23 -8.58 5.85 -3.86
CA PRO A 23 -7.40 5.48 -3.10
C PRO A 23 -6.17 5.80 -3.94
N LEU A 24 -5.27 6.62 -3.39
CA LEU A 24 -4.02 6.90 -4.07
C LEU A 24 -3.29 5.58 -4.28
N PRO A 25 -2.62 5.41 -5.43
CA PRO A 25 -1.92 4.18 -5.75
C PRO A 25 -0.86 3.80 -4.70
N SER A 26 -1.11 2.77 -3.91
CA SER A 26 -0.15 2.29 -2.92
C SER A 26 0.83 1.29 -3.53
N SER A 27 2.03 1.25 -2.97
CA SER A 27 3.05 0.25 -3.27
C SER A 27 3.20 -0.70 -2.10
N SER A 28 3.73 -1.89 -2.34
CA SER A 28 3.97 -2.86 -1.26
C SER A 28 5.19 -3.74 -1.52
N VAL A 29 5.84 -4.16 -0.44
CA VAL A 29 6.81 -5.27 -0.46
C VAL A 29 6.18 -6.47 0.22
N VAL A 30 6.21 -7.60 -0.44
CA VAL A 30 5.69 -8.87 0.07
C VAL A 30 6.86 -9.82 0.20
N LEU A 31 7.16 -10.28 1.41
CA LEU A 31 8.23 -11.22 1.74
C LEU A 31 7.64 -12.57 2.11
N LYS A 32 7.96 -13.59 1.32
CA LYS A 32 7.67 -14.98 1.66
C LYS A 32 8.73 -15.50 2.65
N LEU A 33 8.27 -15.88 3.83
CA LEU A 33 9.11 -16.46 4.88
C LEU A 33 9.25 -17.97 4.70
N SER A 34 10.33 -18.54 5.22
CA SER A 34 10.64 -19.96 5.11
C SER A 34 9.69 -20.88 5.89
N ASP A 35 8.97 -20.35 6.88
CA ASP A 35 7.96 -21.06 7.66
C ASP A 35 6.57 -21.09 6.98
N GLY A 36 6.46 -20.47 5.79
CA GLY A 36 5.23 -20.40 5.01
C GLY A 36 4.38 -19.15 5.26
N ARG A 37 4.71 -18.33 6.27
CA ARG A 37 4.04 -17.04 6.48
C ARG A 37 4.45 -16.02 5.43
N THR A 38 3.63 -14.98 5.30
CA THR A 38 3.92 -13.82 4.44
C THR A 38 4.01 -12.57 5.29
N SER A 39 5.18 -11.93 5.25
CA SER A 39 5.41 -10.63 5.86
C SER A 39 5.21 -9.56 4.80
N LYS A 40 4.47 -8.49 5.09
CA LYS A 40 4.10 -7.47 4.12
C LYS A 40 4.35 -6.07 4.67
N CYS A 41 4.94 -5.23 3.83
CA CYS A 41 5.05 -3.79 4.07
C CYS A 41 4.20 -3.05 3.05
N ASP A 42 3.14 -2.38 3.52
CA ASP A 42 2.33 -1.48 2.71
C ASP A 42 2.83 -0.03 2.83
N LEU A 43 2.98 0.65 1.70
CA LEU A 43 3.46 2.03 1.64
C LEU A 43 2.31 2.95 1.16
N PRO A 44 1.46 3.44 2.08
CA PRO A 44 0.26 4.19 1.71
C PRO A 44 0.55 5.64 1.30
N TYR A 45 1.68 6.19 1.71
CA TYR A 45 2.03 7.60 1.49
C TYR A 45 2.89 7.80 0.25
N GLN A 46 2.54 8.82 -0.54
CA GLN A 46 3.30 9.19 -1.74
C GLN A 46 4.63 9.89 -1.39
N PRO A 47 5.68 9.74 -2.22
CA PRO A 47 5.76 8.87 -3.39
C PRO A 47 5.97 7.40 -3.00
N SER A 48 4.99 6.53 -3.30
CA SER A 48 5.00 5.15 -2.81
C SER A 48 5.89 4.22 -3.66
N ARG A 49 6.07 4.49 -4.96
CA ARG A 49 6.95 3.71 -5.85
C ARG A 49 8.42 3.82 -5.46
N GLU A 50 8.91 5.04 -5.25
CA GLU A 50 10.31 5.25 -4.86
C GLU A 50 10.60 4.61 -3.49
N LYS A 51 9.67 4.73 -2.54
CA LYS A 51 9.79 4.08 -1.24
C LYS A 51 9.86 2.55 -1.35
N VAL A 52 9.08 1.93 -2.25
CA VAL A 52 9.13 0.46 -2.39
C VAL A 52 10.46 -0.01 -2.95
N ASP A 53 11.08 0.79 -3.83
CA ASP A 53 12.42 0.52 -4.36
C ASP A 53 13.50 0.68 -3.27
N LEU A 54 13.35 1.66 -2.37
CA LEU A 54 14.25 1.82 -1.22
C LEU A 54 14.13 0.66 -0.23
N VAL A 55 12.90 0.28 0.16
CA VAL A 55 12.65 -0.87 1.04
C VAL A 55 13.26 -2.14 0.44
N SER A 56 12.90 -2.47 -0.81
CA SER A 56 13.38 -3.70 -1.45
C SER A 56 14.91 -3.71 -1.65
N SER A 57 15.51 -2.56 -1.99
CA SER A 57 16.97 -2.44 -2.10
C SER A 57 17.67 -2.67 -0.77
N LYS A 58 17.13 -2.15 0.34
CA LYS A 58 17.67 -2.38 1.69
C LYS A 58 17.63 -3.87 2.05
N LEU A 59 16.54 -4.56 1.71
CA LEU A 59 16.43 -6.01 1.94
C LEU A 59 17.44 -6.79 1.12
N VAL A 60 17.59 -6.50 -0.18
CA VAL A 60 18.55 -7.19 -1.05
C VAL A 60 20.00 -6.92 -0.63
N ALA A 61 20.30 -5.72 -0.14
CA ALA A 61 21.64 -5.36 0.36
C ALA A 61 22.11 -6.24 1.54
N SER A 62 21.18 -6.84 2.29
CA SER A 62 21.52 -7.80 3.37
C SER A 62 22.08 -9.13 2.86
N SER A 63 21.93 -9.44 1.56
CA SER A 63 22.21 -10.77 0.95
C SER A 63 21.41 -11.94 1.57
N LYS A 64 20.45 -11.62 2.44
CA LYS A 64 19.60 -12.58 3.17
C LYS A 64 18.19 -12.66 2.62
N ILE A 65 17.80 -11.70 1.80
CA ILE A 65 16.50 -11.62 1.14
C ILE A 65 16.76 -11.34 -0.34
N ALA A 66 16.02 -12.01 -1.22
CA ALA A 66 16.03 -11.75 -2.65
C ALA A 66 14.67 -11.18 -3.08
N CYS A 67 14.64 -10.24 -4.01
CA CYS A 67 13.40 -9.67 -4.54
C CYS A 67 13.30 -9.91 -6.05
N PRO A 68 12.98 -11.14 -6.49
CA PRO A 68 13.11 -11.56 -7.89
C PRO A 68 12.06 -10.96 -8.83
N ALA A 69 10.94 -10.48 -8.30
CA ALA A 69 9.83 -10.03 -9.12
C ALA A 69 9.29 -8.68 -8.65
N SER A 70 8.88 -7.87 -9.61
CA SER A 70 8.13 -6.64 -9.36
C SER A 70 7.01 -6.49 -10.36
N HIS A 71 5.91 -5.90 -9.92
CA HIS A 71 4.70 -5.68 -10.71
C HIS A 71 4.26 -4.23 -10.56
N GLU A 72 4.23 -3.50 -11.67
CA GLU A 72 3.74 -2.13 -11.72
C GLU A 72 2.22 -2.13 -11.85
N HIS A 73 1.53 -1.35 -11.02
CA HIS A 73 0.07 -1.27 -11.03
C HIS A 73 -0.40 -0.23 -12.06
N PRO A 74 -1.45 -0.51 -12.86
CA PRO A 74 -1.99 0.45 -13.84
C PRO A 74 -2.46 1.78 -13.24
N SER A 75 -2.90 1.77 -11.98
CA SER A 75 -3.31 2.94 -11.22
C SER A 75 -2.16 3.84 -10.77
N GLY A 76 -0.92 3.45 -11.04
CA GLY A 76 0.27 3.88 -10.30
C GLY A 76 0.51 2.94 -9.11
N GLY A 77 1.72 2.96 -8.56
CA GLY A 77 2.13 2.06 -7.46
C GLY A 77 2.82 0.79 -7.98
N LYS A 78 3.45 0.05 -7.06
CA LYS A 78 4.29 -1.11 -7.40
C LYS A 78 4.26 -2.13 -6.28
N THR A 79 4.15 -3.41 -6.63
CA THR A 79 4.37 -4.52 -5.70
C THR A 79 5.69 -5.20 -5.99
N VAL A 80 6.54 -5.34 -4.99
CA VAL A 80 7.79 -6.11 -5.07
C VAL A 80 7.63 -7.40 -4.28
N GLN A 81 7.89 -8.52 -4.93
CA GLN A 81 7.86 -9.85 -4.32
C GLN A 81 9.28 -10.23 -3.93
N CYS A 82 9.44 -10.62 -2.67
CA CYS A 82 10.69 -11.02 -2.07
C CYS A 82 10.57 -12.38 -1.38
N GLU A 83 11.71 -13.05 -1.24
CA GLU A 83 11.84 -14.37 -0.67
C GLU A 83 13.02 -14.37 0.31
N GLN A 84 12.79 -14.98 1.47
CA GLN A 84 13.84 -15.23 2.46
C GLN A 84 14.84 -16.27 1.90
N SER A 85 16.13 -15.99 2.04
CA SER A 85 17.18 -16.96 1.70
C SER A 85 17.41 -17.97 2.84
N GLN A 86 18.07 -19.08 2.54
CA GLN A 86 18.41 -20.10 3.54
C GLN A 86 19.43 -19.61 4.60
N LEU A 87 20.01 -18.42 4.41
CA LEU A 87 21.02 -17.85 5.31
C LEU A 87 20.43 -16.97 6.41
N ALA A 88 19.13 -16.69 6.37
CA ALA A 88 18.43 -15.90 7.38
C ALA A 88 17.50 -16.78 8.22
N ALA A 89 17.42 -16.48 9.52
CA ALA A 89 16.33 -16.98 10.34
C ALA A 89 15.02 -16.27 9.95
N THR A 90 13.89 -16.95 10.13
CA THR A 90 12.57 -16.39 9.77
C THR A 90 12.27 -15.10 10.52
N ASP A 91 12.52 -15.05 11.83
CA ASP A 91 12.28 -13.85 12.63
C ASP A 91 13.22 -12.72 12.22
N GLU A 92 14.49 -13.04 11.91
CA GLU A 92 15.44 -12.05 11.38
C GLU A 92 14.94 -11.44 10.06
N ALA A 93 14.47 -12.27 9.12
CA ALA A 93 13.97 -11.79 7.84
C ALA A 93 12.70 -10.93 8.00
N ASN A 94 11.82 -11.32 8.92
CA ASN A 94 10.63 -10.54 9.27
C ASN A 94 11.01 -9.18 9.88
N ASP A 95 11.94 -9.16 10.83
CA ASP A 95 12.43 -7.94 11.49
C ASP A 95 13.14 -7.01 10.50
N MET A 96 13.86 -7.56 9.52
CA MET A 96 14.45 -6.78 8.43
C MET A 96 13.37 -6.08 7.60
N LEU A 97 12.29 -6.76 7.22
CA LEU A 97 11.18 -6.12 6.51
C LEU A 97 10.50 -5.07 7.39
N HIS A 98 10.21 -5.39 8.65
CA HIS A 98 9.57 -4.48 9.59
C HIS A 98 10.39 -3.19 9.76
N GLY A 99 11.69 -3.29 10.06
CA GLY A 99 12.55 -2.12 10.23
C GLY A 99 12.74 -1.32 8.93
N ALA A 100 12.82 -1.98 7.76
CA ALA A 100 12.83 -1.28 6.49
C ALA A 100 11.49 -0.57 6.20
N CYS A 101 10.38 -1.16 6.64
CA CYS A 101 9.05 -0.58 6.50
C CYS A 101 8.91 0.70 7.34
N ASP A 102 9.33 0.64 8.60
CA ASP A 102 9.26 1.77 9.54
C ASP A 102 10.09 2.96 9.08
N ASP A 103 11.32 2.72 8.61
CA ASP A 103 12.21 3.76 8.06
C ASP A 103 11.57 4.54 6.90
N HIS A 104 10.63 3.91 6.19
CA HIS A 104 9.96 4.48 5.03
C HIS A 104 8.47 4.79 5.26
N GLN A 105 8.05 4.85 6.53
CA GLN A 105 6.69 5.19 6.95
C GLN A 105 5.64 4.24 6.37
N GLY A 106 6.00 2.96 6.25
CA GLY A 106 5.08 1.92 5.84
C GLY A 106 4.30 1.33 7.01
N VAL A 107 3.39 0.42 6.69
CA VAL A 107 2.63 -0.38 7.65
C VAL A 107 3.04 -1.83 7.46
N HIS A 108 3.67 -2.39 8.50
CA HIS A 108 4.06 -3.79 8.52
C HIS A 108 2.90 -4.68 9.00
N SER A 109 2.76 -5.85 8.38
CA SER A 109 1.79 -6.88 8.77
C SER A 109 2.31 -8.27 8.44
N VAL A 110 1.79 -9.28 9.13
CA VAL A 110 2.14 -10.70 8.88
C VAL A 110 0.85 -11.50 8.76
N ALA A 111 0.79 -12.36 7.75
CA ALA A 111 -0.31 -13.28 7.47
C ALA A 111 0.18 -14.74 7.45
#